data_AF-A0A7X6X1Z7-F1
#
_entry.id   AF-A0A7X6X1Z7-F1
#
_cell.length_a   1.000
_cell.length_b   1.000
_cell.length_c   1.000
_cell.angle_alpha   90.00
_cell.angle_beta   90.00
_cell.angle_gamma   90.00
#
_symmetry.space_group_name_H-M   'P 1'
#
loop_
_entity.id
_entity.type
_entity.pdbx_description
1 polymer ?
#
loop_
_entity_poly.entity_id
_entity_poly.type
_entity_poly.pdbx_seq_one_letter_code
_entity_poly.pdbx_strand_id
1 'polypeptide(L)' 'VPGAFQIAQLYAGMIDYFVIDEADYQQKELIESDLGIKVLTTNIIMQTKEDKKNLALFLLKKTGLLT' A
#
# COMPACT_ATOMS: atom_id res chain seq x y z
N VAL A 1 -2.85 18.19 1.12
CA VAL A 1 -1.93 17.03 1.21
C VAL A 1 -2.19 16.18 -0.03
N PRO A 2 -1.17 15.73 -0.78
CA PRO A 2 -1.40 14.82 -1.90
C PRO A 2 -2.05 13.52 -1.38
N GLY A 3 -3.06 13.03 -2.08
CA GLY A 3 -3.67 11.74 -1.78
C GLY A 3 -2.80 10.58 -2.24
N ALA A 4 -3.17 9.37 -1.84
CA ALA A 4 -2.48 8.15 -2.21
C ALA A 4 -2.32 7.99 -3.74
N PHE A 5 -3.32 8.41 -4.53
CA PHE A 5 -3.28 8.35 -6.00
C PHE A 5 -2.12 9.18 -6.59
N GLN A 6 -1.94 10.42 -6.15
CA GLN A 6 -0.86 11.26 -6.69
C GLN A 6 0.52 10.68 -6.39
N ILE A 7 0.68 10.05 -5.22
CA ILE A 7 1.94 9.38 -4.87
C ILE A 7 2.12 8.11 -5.73
N ALA A 8 1.07 7.30 -5.91
CA ALA A 8 1.14 6.11 -6.76
C ALA A 8 1.56 6.46 -8.20
N GLN A 9 1.05 7.57 -8.74
CA GLN A 9 1.39 8.02 -10.10
C GLN A 9 2.90 8.30 -10.27
N LEU A 10 3.58 8.80 -9.23
CA LEU A 10 5.04 9.05 -9.28
C LEU A 10 5.85 7.75 -9.39
N TYR A 11 5.30 6.63 -8.93
CA TYR A 11 5.96 5.32 -8.94
C TYR A 11 5.42 4.36 -10.01
N ALA A 12 4.48 4.82 -10.85
CA ALA A 12 3.88 4.01 -11.90
C ALA A 12 4.96 3.44 -12.85
N GLY A 13 4.87 2.14 -13.12
CA GLY A 13 5.85 1.41 -13.93
C GLY A 13 7.16 1.03 -13.22
N MET A 14 7.35 1.41 -11.95
CA MET A 14 8.55 1.07 -11.17
C MET A 14 8.29 0.02 -10.08
N ILE A 15 7.05 -0.07 -9.60
CA ILE A 15 6.67 -0.93 -8.48
C ILE A 15 5.54 -1.89 -8.86
N ASP A 16 5.58 -3.09 -8.30
CA ASP A 16 4.50 -4.07 -8.47
C ASP A 16 3.32 -3.84 -7.51
N TYR A 17 3.64 -3.36 -6.30
CA TYR A 17 2.69 -3.19 -5.20
C TYR A 17 2.78 -1.80 -4.61
N PHE A 18 1.63 -1.19 -4.34
CA PHE A 18 1.48 0.04 -3.58
C PHE A 18 0.60 -0.23 -2.35
N VAL A 19 0.96 0.37 -1.21
CA VAL A 19 0.30 0.10 0.08
C VAL A 19 -0.32 1.39 0.57
N ILE A 20 -1.62 1.35 0.87
CA ILE A 20 -2.38 2.52 1.32
C ILE A 20 -3.09 2.22 2.64
N ASP A 21 -3.44 3.27 3.37
CA ASP A 21 -4.23 3.15 4.59
C ASP A 21 -5.68 2.71 4.28
N GLU A 22 -6.34 2.10 5.26
CA GLU A 22 -7.77 1.78 5.20
C GLU A 22 -8.64 3.03 4.98
N ALA A 23 -8.22 4.18 5.50
CA ALA A 23 -8.89 5.46 5.25
C ALA A 23 -8.87 5.89 3.77
N ASP A 24 -7.91 5.40 2.98
CA ASP A 24 -7.75 5.70 1.55
C ASP A 24 -8.35 4.62 0.64
N TYR A 25 -9.07 3.62 1.18
CA TYR A 25 -9.59 2.48 0.41
C TYR A 25 -10.35 2.88 -0.86
N GLN A 26 -11.06 4.00 -0.84
CA GLN A 26 -11.81 4.50 -2.01
C GLN A 26 -10.91 4.85 -3.21
N GLN A 27 -9.62 5.10 -3.00
CA GLN A 27 -8.65 5.36 -4.08
C GLN A 27 -8.08 4.08 -4.69
N LYS A 28 -8.30 2.91 -4.06
CA LYS A 28 -7.74 1.63 -4.50
C LYS A 28 -8.09 1.32 -5.95
N GLU A 29 -9.37 1.32 -6.28
CA GLU A 29 -9.85 0.91 -7.61
C GLU A 29 -9.26 1.82 -8.69
N LEU A 30 -9.24 3.13 -8.44
CA LEU A 30 -8.68 4.12 -9.34
C LEU A 30 -7.17 3.92 -9.58
N ILE A 31 -6.40 3.62 -8.52
CA ILE A 31 -4.96 3.33 -8.66
C ILE A 31 -4.74 2.05 -9.47
N GLU A 32 -5.50 1.00 -9.18
CA GLU A 32 -5.38 -0.28 -9.87
C GLU A 32 -5.78 -0.16 -11.35
N SER A 33 -6.87 0.54 -11.67
CA SER A 33 -7.37 0.70 -13.04
C SER A 33 -6.52 1.62 -13.90
N ASP A 34 -6.11 2.78 -13.36
CA ASP A 34 -5.51 3.84 -14.17
C ASP A 34 -4.00 3.72 -14.24
N LEU A 35 -3.37 3.17 -13.20
CA LEU A 35 -1.91 3.08 -13.09
C LEU A 35 -1.39 1.64 -13.25
N GLY A 36 -2.26 0.63 -13.19
CA GLY A 36 -1.88 -0.77 -13.33
C GLY A 36 -1.02 -1.31 -12.18
N ILE A 37 -1.05 -0.65 -11.02
CA ILE A 37 -0.28 -1.04 -9.82
C ILE A 37 -1.19 -1.83 -8.89
N LYS A 38 -0.73 -2.96 -8.34
CA LYS A 38 -1.53 -3.73 -7.36
C LYS A 38 -1.59 -2.98 -6.04
N VAL A 39 -2.77 -2.86 -5.43
CA VAL A 39 -2.93 -2.11 -4.18
C VAL A 39 -3.27 -3.03 -3.01
N LEU A 40 -2.43 -2.95 -1.98
CA LEU A 40 -2.69 -3.54 -0.68
C LEU A 40 -3.25 -2.46 0.25
N THR A 41 -4.28 -2.82 1.02
CA THR A 41 -4.89 -1.92 2.01
C THR A 41 -4.76 -2.52 3.38
N THR A 42 -4.26 -1.74 4.34
CA THR A 42 -4.15 -2.10 5.75
C THR A 42 -3.89 -0.83 6.57
N ASN A 43 -4.05 -0.87 7.89
CA ASN A 43 -3.56 0.20 8.76
C ASN A 43 -2.04 0.42 8.58
N ILE A 44 -1.63 1.59 8.09
CA ILE A 44 -0.22 1.95 7.88
C ILE A 44 0.36 2.81 9.01
N ILE A 45 -0.44 3.12 10.04
CA ILE A 45 -0.01 3.96 11.16
C ILE A 45 1.02 3.21 12.02
N MET A 46 2.22 3.77 12.15
CA MET A 46 3.37 3.16 12.84
C MET A 46 3.73 3.88 14.15
N GLN A 47 2.79 4.04 15.07
CA GLN A 47 3.04 4.77 16.33
C GLN A 47 3.97 4.01 17.28
N THR A 48 3.86 2.69 17.32
CA THR A 48 4.62 1.82 18.20
C THR A 48 5.59 0.91 17.42
N LYS A 49 6.51 0.27 18.14
CA LYS A 49 7.37 -0.77 17.55
C LYS A 49 6.54 -1.97 17.07
N GLU A 50 5.42 -2.25 17.74
CA GLU A 50 4.58 -3.37 17.36
C GLU A 50 3.83 -3.08 16.07
N ASP A 51 3.35 -1.85 15.86
CA ASP A 51 2.71 -1.44 14.60
C ASP A 51 3.66 -1.61 13.41
N LYS A 52 4.93 -1.21 13.57
CA LYS A 52 5.97 -1.40 12.54
C LYS A 52 6.17 -2.87 12.19
N LYS A 53 6.21 -3.75 13.21
CA LYS A 53 6.34 -5.19 12.98
C LYS A 53 5.10 -5.75 12.29
N ASN A 54 3.91 -5.34 12.71
CA ASN A 54 2.65 -5.80 12.14
C ASN A 54 2.56 -5.43 10.66
N LEU A 55 2.88 -4.18 10.31
CA LEU A 55 2.93 -3.75 8.91
C LEU A 55 3.98 -4.54 8.12
N ALA A 56 5.20 -4.71 8.65
CA ALA A 56 6.24 -5.50 7.97
C ALA A 56 5.81 -6.96 7.74
N LEU A 57 5.22 -7.62 8.75
CA LEU A 57 4.70 -8.98 8.64
C LEU A 57 3.58 -9.08 7.61
N PHE A 58 2.67 -8.11 7.59
CA PHE A 58 1.62 -8.04 6.58
C PHE A 58 2.21 -7.99 5.16
N LEU A 59 3.19 -7.13 4.93
CA LEU A 59 3.85 -6.99 3.62
C LEU A 59 4.53 -8.30 3.21
N LEU A 60 5.36 -8.88 4.10
CA LEU A 60 6.06 -10.14 3.80
C LEU A 60 5.09 -11.27 3.46
N LYS A 61 3.95 -11.37 4.16
CA LYS A 61 2.91 -12.37 3.86
C LYS A 61 2.24 -12.10 2.51
N LYS A 62 1.88 -10.85 2.22
CA LYS A 62 1.19 -10.49 0.97
C LYS A 62 2.07 -10.59 -0.27
N THR A 63 3.39 -10.45 -0.11
CA THR A 63 4.36 -10.63 -1.20
C THR A 63 4.93 -12.05 -1.27
N GLY A 64 4.44 -12.99 -0.46
CA GLY A 64 4.90 -14.39 -0.47
C GLY A 64 6.32 -14.61 0.05
N LEU A 65 6.90 -13.63 0.75
CA LEU A 65 8.22 -13.74 1.38
C LEU A 65 8.17 -14.36 2.79
N LEU A 66 6.96 -14.53 3.34
CA LEU A 66 6.72 -15.22 4.61
C LEU A 66 5.45 -16.07 4.48
N THR A 67 5.60 -17.38 4.63
CA THR A 67 4.53 -18.38 4.61
C THR A 67 3.89 -18.55 5.99
#